data_AF-A0A246FHJ8-F1
#
_entry.id   AF-A0A246FHJ8-F1
#
_cell.length_a   1.000
_cell.length_b   1.000
_cell.length_c   1.000
_cell.angle_alpha   90.00
_cell.angle_beta   90.00
_cell.angle_gamma   90.00
#
_symmetry.space_group_name_H-M   'P 1'
#
loop_
_entity.id
_entity.type
_entity.pdbx_description
1 polymer ?
#
loop_
_entity_poly.entity_id
_entity_poly.type
_entity_poly.pdbx_seq_one_letter_code
_entity_poly.pdbx_strand_id
1 'polypeptide(L)'
;MTEQKTELAFLKSSRKRRIAAFFIDHLIMTFLMVSIVFIALGPNFMDENNPSKIMTTMLFVMIPGFLLYFAKDSLKGISAGKWIMGIMVRDENSQNKIPSFGRIFLRNLFIIIWPIEFIVLATNDQKKRLGDKLAKTIVVKNPNEPTKLPRVLALIGVGIAFFVFVFFTAGNAMKNSDAYKVATKEIEINKEIIAETGGIKGYGMMPTGNVSISNEQGQAQFEIKVLGNKKDLNVSVYLEKEPNGEWKLIEMQK
;
A
#
# COMPACT_ATOMS: atom_id res chain seq x y z
N MET A 1 -0.55 57.38 -0.92
CA MET A 1 -0.98 56.46 0.14
C MET A 1 -0.63 55.05 -0.33
N THR A 2 0.56 54.59 0.00
CA THR A 2 1.12 53.34 -0.53
C THR A 2 0.70 52.22 0.41
N GLU A 3 -0.16 51.32 -0.06
CA GLU A 3 -0.52 50.10 0.69
C GLU A 3 0.75 49.28 0.94
N GLN A 4 1.29 49.34 2.16
CA GLN A 4 2.17 48.31 2.67
C GLN A 4 1.37 47.01 2.69
N LYS A 5 1.54 46.16 1.67
CA LYS A 5 1.22 44.74 1.76
C LYS A 5 2.08 44.15 2.87
N THR A 6 1.54 44.14 4.10
CA THR A 6 2.15 43.43 5.23
C THR A 6 2.41 42.00 4.79
N GLU A 7 3.68 41.62 4.63
CA GLU A 7 4.06 40.23 4.38
C GLU A 7 3.50 39.40 5.53
N LEU A 8 2.46 38.60 5.25
CA LEU A 8 1.92 37.66 6.21
C LEU A 8 3.02 36.65 6.57
N ALA A 9 3.68 36.86 7.70
CA ALA A 9 4.73 35.99 8.18
C ALA A 9 4.10 34.68 8.64
N PHE A 10 4.23 33.62 7.85
CA PHE A 10 3.67 32.32 8.22
C PHE A 10 4.49 31.66 9.33
N LEU A 11 3.79 31.08 10.30
CA LEU A 11 4.43 30.32 11.37
C LEU A 11 5.07 29.05 10.81
N LYS A 12 6.37 28.87 11.05
CA LYS A 12 7.11 27.66 10.68
C LYS A 12 6.48 26.42 11.32
N SER A 13 6.41 25.33 10.56
CA SER A 13 5.89 24.06 11.05
C SER A 13 6.85 23.36 12.03
N SER A 14 6.30 22.54 12.93
CA SER A 14 7.10 21.72 13.85
C SER A 14 7.71 20.50 13.16
N ARG A 15 8.85 20.00 13.65
CA ARG A 15 9.50 18.78 13.14
C ARG A 15 8.52 17.59 13.15
N LYS A 16 7.78 17.41 14.25
CA LYS A 16 6.79 16.33 14.42
C LYS A 16 5.72 16.33 13.33
N ARG A 17 5.11 17.50 13.01
CA ARG A 17 4.09 17.59 11.96
C ARG A 17 4.65 17.26 10.58
N ARG A 18 5.89 17.66 10.32
CA ARG A 18 6.58 17.41 9.04
C ARG A 18 6.92 15.93 8.86
N ILE A 19 7.43 15.29 9.91
CA ILE A 19 7.73 13.86 9.94
C ILE A 19 6.44 13.06 9.76
N ALA A 20 5.38 13.37 10.51
CA ALA A 20 4.09 12.71 10.35
C ALA A 20 3.51 12.86 8.93
N ALA A 21 3.57 14.08 8.35
CA ALA A 21 3.12 14.31 6.98
C ALA A 21 3.93 13.48 5.97
N PHE A 22 5.25 13.35 6.17
CA PHE A 22 6.10 12.52 5.33
C PHE A 22 5.69 11.03 5.39
N PHE A 23 5.48 10.48 6.57
CA PHE A 23 5.03 9.08 6.73
C PHE A 23 3.65 8.84 6.13
N ILE A 24 2.70 9.75 6.34
CA ILE A 24 1.36 9.65 5.75
C ILE A 24 1.44 9.70 4.22
N ASP A 25 2.21 10.64 3.65
CA ASP A 25 2.42 10.69 2.21
C ASP A 25 3.08 9.38 1.70
N HIS A 26 4.05 8.85 2.43
CA HIS A 26 4.74 7.63 2.07
C HIS A 26 3.77 6.44 2.04
N LEU A 27 3.00 6.25 3.11
CA LEU A 27 2.00 5.17 3.21
C LEU A 27 0.92 5.27 2.13
N ILE A 28 0.38 6.47 1.85
CA ILE A 28 -0.63 6.65 0.80
C ILE A 28 -0.06 6.31 -0.57
N MET A 29 1.15 6.78 -0.87
CA MET A 29 1.77 6.58 -2.18
C MET A 29 2.21 5.14 -2.40
N THR A 30 2.78 4.49 -1.39
CA THR A 30 3.13 3.06 -1.47
C THR A 30 1.88 2.21 -1.57
N PHE A 31 0.84 2.50 -0.78
CA PHE A 31 -0.44 1.81 -0.89
C PHE A 31 -1.03 1.92 -2.30
N LEU A 32 -1.05 3.13 -2.89
CA LEU A 32 -1.54 3.33 -4.26
C LEU A 32 -0.75 2.52 -5.28
N MET A 33 0.59 2.58 -5.23
CA MET A 33 1.46 1.85 -6.16
C MET A 33 1.28 0.34 -6.02
N VAL A 34 1.34 -0.18 -4.80
CA VAL A 34 1.15 -1.61 -4.53
C VAL A 34 -0.21 -2.08 -5.00
N SER A 35 -1.26 -1.27 -4.78
CA SER A 35 -2.61 -1.62 -5.23
C SER A 35 -2.71 -1.76 -6.74
N ILE A 36 -2.13 -0.81 -7.47
CA ILE A 36 -2.11 -0.84 -8.94
C ILE A 36 -1.27 -2.03 -9.43
N VAL A 37 -0.15 -2.36 -8.77
CA VAL A 37 0.66 -3.55 -9.11
C VAL A 37 -0.17 -4.82 -8.97
N PHE A 38 -0.85 -5.03 -7.85
CA PHE A 38 -1.70 -6.22 -7.66
C PHE A 38 -2.83 -6.31 -8.69
N ILE A 39 -3.48 -5.19 -9.00
CA ILE A 39 -4.52 -5.14 -10.04
C ILE A 39 -3.93 -5.48 -11.42
N ALA A 40 -2.75 -4.94 -11.75
CA ALA A 40 -2.10 -5.15 -13.04
C ALA A 40 -1.55 -6.58 -13.21
N LEU A 41 -1.05 -7.19 -12.14
CA LEU A 41 -0.61 -8.59 -12.15
C LEU A 41 -1.79 -9.56 -12.23
N GLY A 42 -2.96 -9.17 -11.71
CA GLY A 42 -4.15 -9.99 -11.68
C GLY A 42 -4.12 -11.06 -10.57
N PRO A 43 -5.20 -11.84 -10.42
CA PRO A 43 -5.36 -12.76 -9.30
C PRO A 43 -4.44 -13.99 -9.33
N ASN A 44 -4.01 -14.42 -10.52
CA ASN A 44 -3.20 -15.63 -10.73
C ASN A 44 -1.69 -15.36 -10.59
N PHE A 45 -1.28 -14.19 -10.08
CA PHE A 45 0.13 -13.79 -10.05
C PHE A 45 1.02 -14.75 -9.24
N MET A 46 0.46 -15.52 -8.31
CA MET A 46 1.20 -16.51 -7.52
C MET A 46 1.69 -17.70 -8.34
N ASP A 47 0.98 -18.02 -9.44
CA ASP A 47 1.32 -19.14 -10.33
C ASP A 47 2.01 -18.66 -11.63
N GLU A 48 2.30 -17.36 -11.75
CA GLU A 48 2.96 -16.79 -12.93
C GLU A 48 4.43 -17.23 -12.99
N ASN A 49 4.76 -18.04 -14.00
CA ASN A 49 6.09 -18.62 -14.17
C ASN A 49 7.01 -17.78 -15.07
N ASN A 50 6.57 -16.61 -15.54
CA ASN A 50 7.38 -15.71 -16.35
C ASN A 50 7.87 -14.49 -15.54
N PRO A 51 9.10 -14.53 -14.98
CA PRO A 51 9.64 -13.42 -14.20
C PRO A 51 9.73 -12.12 -15.00
N SER A 52 9.95 -12.20 -16.31
CA SER A 52 10.04 -11.02 -17.18
C SER A 52 8.72 -10.27 -17.26
N LYS A 53 7.59 -10.99 -17.26
CA LYS A 53 6.25 -10.39 -17.25
C LYS A 53 5.98 -9.67 -15.93
N ILE A 54 6.28 -10.31 -14.79
CA ILE A 54 6.14 -9.70 -13.46
C ILE A 54 6.99 -8.43 -13.37
N MET A 55 8.28 -8.53 -13.72
CA MET A 55 9.22 -7.41 -13.70
C MET A 55 8.75 -6.27 -14.60
N THR A 56 8.32 -6.57 -15.83
CA THR A 56 7.84 -5.58 -16.79
C THR A 56 6.60 -4.86 -16.27
N THR A 57 5.61 -5.59 -15.74
CA THR A 57 4.42 -5.01 -15.11
C THR A 57 4.79 -4.11 -13.93
N MET A 58 5.71 -4.55 -13.06
CA MET A 58 6.20 -3.73 -11.96
C MET A 58 6.84 -2.44 -12.46
N LEU A 59 7.71 -2.48 -13.47
CA LEU A 59 8.34 -1.28 -14.03
C LEU A 59 7.31 -0.30 -14.62
N PHE A 60 6.33 -0.81 -15.38
CA PHE A 60 5.27 0.00 -15.97
C PHE A 60 4.41 0.72 -14.93
N VAL A 61 4.25 0.16 -13.73
CA VAL A 61 3.51 0.80 -12.63
C VAL A 61 4.42 1.70 -11.79
N MET A 62 5.63 1.24 -11.48
CA MET A 62 6.55 1.93 -10.57
C MET A 62 7.09 3.23 -11.18
N ILE A 63 7.43 3.27 -12.47
CA ILE A 63 7.97 4.48 -13.10
C ILE A 63 6.96 5.64 -13.01
N PRO A 64 5.72 5.52 -13.51
CA PRO A 64 4.71 6.56 -13.32
C PRO A 64 4.37 6.81 -11.85
N GLY A 65 4.37 5.77 -11.02
CA GLY A 65 4.12 5.86 -9.58
C GLY A 65 5.13 6.77 -8.86
N PHE A 66 6.43 6.62 -9.15
CA PHE A 66 7.48 7.48 -8.61
C PHE A 66 7.40 8.91 -9.16
N LEU A 67 7.09 9.09 -10.44
CA LEU A 67 6.85 10.43 -11.00
C LEU A 67 5.71 11.15 -10.27
N LEU A 68 4.60 10.44 -10.02
CA LEU A 68 3.49 10.96 -9.23
C LEU A 68 3.92 11.23 -7.78
N TYR A 69 4.76 10.36 -7.20
CA TYR A 69 5.27 10.54 -5.85
C TYR A 69 6.14 11.81 -5.72
N PHE A 70 7.02 12.05 -6.69
CA PHE A 70 7.83 13.27 -6.72
C PHE A 70 6.97 14.52 -6.96
N ALA A 71 5.90 14.38 -7.75
CA ALA A 71 4.95 15.45 -8.02
C ALA A 71 3.87 15.64 -6.92
N LYS A 72 3.84 14.85 -5.85
CA LYS A 72 2.74 14.84 -4.84
C LYS A 72 2.41 16.21 -4.22
N ASP A 73 3.38 17.12 -4.22
CA ASP A 73 3.30 18.44 -3.60
C ASP A 73 3.04 19.58 -4.59
N SER A 74 2.90 19.25 -5.87
CA SER A 74 2.74 20.22 -6.97
C SER A 74 1.46 21.04 -6.83
N LEU A 75 0.41 20.47 -6.21
CA LEU A 75 -0.86 21.14 -6.01
C LEU A 75 -0.78 22.10 -4.82
N LYS A 76 -0.61 23.40 -5.10
CA LYS A 76 -0.55 24.49 -4.11
C LYS A 76 0.51 24.31 -3.01
N GLY A 77 1.52 23.46 -3.23
CA GLY A 77 2.54 23.14 -2.23
C GLY A 77 2.04 22.20 -1.12
N ILE A 78 0.96 21.45 -1.37
CA ILE A 78 0.28 20.60 -0.40
C ILE A 78 0.12 19.19 -0.99
N SER A 79 0.68 18.19 -0.31
CA SER A 79 0.39 16.77 -0.53
C SER A 79 -0.71 16.27 0.41
N ALA A 80 -1.23 15.06 0.18
CA ALA A 80 -2.27 14.46 1.02
C ALA A 80 -1.90 14.44 2.52
N GLY A 81 -0.70 13.99 2.87
CA GLY A 81 -0.21 13.98 4.25
C GLY A 81 0.00 15.39 4.81
N LYS A 82 0.43 16.35 3.99
CA LYS A 82 0.56 17.75 4.43
C LYS A 82 -0.81 18.42 4.64
N TRP A 83 -1.81 18.07 3.84
CA TRP A 83 -3.20 18.47 4.04
C TRP A 83 -3.73 17.91 5.36
N ILE A 84 -3.53 16.60 5.62
CA ILE A 84 -3.89 15.94 6.89
C ILE A 84 -3.15 16.57 8.08
N MET A 85 -1.92 17.06 7.90
CA MET A 85 -1.15 17.72 8.96
C MET A 85 -1.35 19.24 9.04
N GLY A 86 -2.10 19.83 8.10
CA GLY A 86 -2.40 21.27 8.06
C GLY A 86 -1.16 22.13 7.83
N ILE A 87 -0.25 21.65 6.98
CA ILE A 87 1.00 22.33 6.66
C ILE A 87 1.13 22.45 5.15
N MET A 88 1.96 23.38 4.70
CA MET A 88 2.16 23.65 3.27
C MET A 88 3.58 24.10 3.01
N VAL A 89 4.02 23.92 1.76
CA VAL A 89 5.35 24.36 1.33
C VAL A 89 5.26 25.70 0.63
N ARG A 90 6.17 26.61 0.99
CA ARG A 90 6.27 27.96 0.46
C ARG A 90 7.71 28.30 0.08
N ASP A 91 7.85 29.32 -0.74
CA ASP A 91 9.15 29.89 -1.07
C ASP A 91 9.80 30.48 0.20
N GLU A 92 11.11 30.28 0.35
CA GLU A 92 11.84 30.78 1.52
C GLU A 92 11.91 32.31 1.56
N ASN A 93 12.10 32.94 0.41
CA ASN A 93 12.30 34.38 0.28
C ASN A 93 10.97 35.14 0.18
N SER A 94 9.90 34.47 -0.25
CA SER A 94 8.55 35.05 -0.35
C SER A 94 7.51 34.05 0.10
N GLN A 95 7.21 34.02 1.40
CA GLN A 95 6.36 32.96 1.98
C GLN A 95 4.92 32.93 1.44
N ASN A 96 4.45 34.03 0.83
CA ASN A 96 3.16 34.08 0.14
C ASN A 96 3.14 33.37 -1.22
N LYS A 97 4.29 33.01 -1.78
CA LYS A 97 4.41 32.38 -3.10
C LYS A 97 4.58 30.87 -3.00
N ILE A 98 3.93 30.18 -3.93
CA ILE A 98 4.11 28.74 -4.14
C ILE A 98 5.36 28.55 -5.01
N PRO A 99 6.31 27.69 -4.60
CA PRO A 99 7.44 27.30 -5.44
C PRO A 99 7.01 26.78 -6.81
N SER A 100 7.81 27.00 -7.85
CA SER A 100 7.51 26.42 -9.17
C SER A 100 7.52 24.89 -9.14
N PHE A 101 6.77 24.28 -10.06
CA PHE A 101 6.64 22.82 -10.18
C PHE A 101 8.00 22.11 -10.18
N GLY A 102 8.93 22.55 -11.02
CA GLY A 102 10.27 21.95 -11.13
C GLY A 102 11.05 21.97 -9.81
N ARG A 103 10.96 23.07 -9.04
CA ARG A 103 11.61 23.13 -7.71
C ARG A 103 10.96 22.17 -6.71
N ILE A 104 9.63 22.04 -6.74
CA ILE A 104 8.91 21.09 -5.87
C ILE A 104 9.26 19.65 -6.24
N PHE A 105 9.35 19.36 -7.54
CA PHE A 105 9.73 18.05 -8.05
C PHE A 105 11.17 17.69 -7.65
N LEU A 106 12.13 18.58 -7.92
CA LEU A 106 13.54 18.40 -7.52
C LEU A 106 13.70 18.25 -6.01
N ARG A 107 12.93 19.00 -5.22
CA ARG A 107 12.88 18.85 -3.75
C ARG A 107 12.49 17.43 -3.33
N ASN A 108 11.61 16.78 -4.08
CA ASN A 108 11.08 15.46 -3.75
C ASN A 108 11.90 14.31 -4.32
N LEU A 109 12.84 14.55 -5.24
CA LEU A 109 13.76 13.52 -5.74
C LEU A 109 14.61 12.91 -4.60
N PHE A 110 14.94 13.71 -3.59
CA PHE A 110 15.67 13.26 -2.39
C PHE A 110 14.89 12.26 -1.52
N ILE A 111 13.60 12.02 -1.78
CA ILE A 111 12.83 10.97 -1.09
C ILE A 111 13.45 9.58 -1.33
N ILE A 112 14.18 9.36 -2.42
CA ILE A 112 14.92 8.12 -2.66
C ILE A 112 15.90 7.83 -1.51
N ILE A 113 16.53 8.87 -0.97
CA ILE A 113 17.46 8.79 0.17
C ILE A 113 16.79 9.23 1.48
N TRP A 114 15.53 8.83 1.69
CA TRP A 114 14.74 9.26 2.84
C TRP A 114 15.40 9.08 4.22
N PRO A 115 16.23 8.05 4.51
CA PRO A 115 16.86 7.94 5.83
C PRO A 115 17.81 9.11 6.09
N ILE A 116 18.56 9.53 5.06
CA ILE A 116 19.46 10.68 5.12
C ILE A 116 18.65 11.97 5.29
N GLU A 117 17.58 12.15 4.51
CA GLU A 117 16.67 13.29 4.64
C GLU A 117 16.08 13.41 6.05
N PHE A 118 15.75 12.27 6.67
CA PHE A 118 15.22 12.21 8.04
C PHE A 118 16.25 12.69 9.06
N ILE A 119 17.50 12.19 8.98
CA ILE A 119 18.59 12.62 9.85
C ILE A 119 18.80 14.13 9.72
N VAL A 120 18.88 14.65 8.50
CA VAL A 120 19.06 16.09 8.23
C VAL A 120 17.90 16.92 8.77
N LEU A 121 16.67 16.46 8.63
CA LEU A 121 15.49 17.14 9.19
C LEU A 121 15.53 17.18 10.73
N ALA A 122 16.00 16.11 11.36
CA ALA A 122 16.05 15.97 12.81
C ALA A 122 17.13 16.85 13.43
N THR A 123 18.30 16.97 12.80
CA THR A 123 19.47 17.70 13.32
C THR A 123 19.49 19.18 12.94
N ASN A 124 18.88 19.56 11.82
CA ASN A 124 18.94 20.95 11.34
C ASN A 124 18.06 21.90 12.18
N ASP A 125 18.65 22.99 12.69
CA ASP A 125 17.98 24.03 13.47
C ASP A 125 16.90 24.79 12.68
N GLN A 126 17.11 24.96 11.37
CA GLN A 126 16.11 25.53 10.47
C GLN A 126 14.96 24.55 10.17
N LYS A 127 15.04 23.32 10.68
CA LYS A 127 14.08 22.23 10.47
C LYS A 127 13.92 21.89 8.99
N LYS A 128 14.90 22.15 8.13
CA LYS A 128 14.86 21.85 6.69
C LYS A 128 15.57 20.53 6.37
N ARG A 129 15.01 19.74 5.47
CA ARG A 129 15.69 18.58 4.86
C ARG A 129 16.55 19.01 3.66
N LEU A 130 17.32 18.11 3.04
CA LEU A 130 18.23 18.45 1.93
C LEU A 130 17.45 19.01 0.74
N GLY A 131 16.35 18.35 0.38
CA GLY A 131 15.49 18.83 -0.69
C GLY A 131 15.01 20.26 -0.47
N ASP A 132 14.63 20.61 0.78
CA ASP A 132 14.14 21.96 1.08
C ASP A 132 15.24 23.02 0.95
N LYS A 133 16.48 22.69 1.34
CA LYS A 133 17.65 23.57 1.20
C LYS A 133 17.95 23.81 -0.28
N LEU A 134 17.99 22.75 -1.09
CA LEU A 134 18.29 22.84 -2.52
C LEU A 134 17.22 23.66 -3.26
N ALA A 135 15.95 23.39 -2.98
CA ALA A 135 14.84 24.05 -3.65
C ALA A 135 14.51 25.44 -3.10
N LYS A 136 15.25 25.92 -2.08
CA LYS A 136 15.00 27.19 -1.36
C LYS A 136 13.54 27.31 -0.90
N THR A 137 13.09 26.27 -0.18
CA THR A 137 11.71 26.18 0.32
C THR A 137 11.63 26.03 1.83
N ILE A 138 10.48 26.40 2.39
CA ILE A 138 10.15 26.23 3.81
C ILE A 138 8.78 25.59 3.98
N VAL A 139 8.61 24.86 5.09
CA VAL A 139 7.32 24.27 5.46
C VAL A 139 6.71 25.08 6.59
N VAL A 140 5.52 25.62 6.34
CA VAL A 140 4.78 26.51 7.24
C VAL A 140 3.41 25.92 7.57
N LYS A 141 2.77 26.43 8.62
CA LYS A 141 1.37 26.10 8.92
C LYS A 141 0.47 26.66 7.82
N ASN A 142 -0.53 25.90 7.40
CA ASN A 142 -1.53 26.38 6.46
C ASN A 142 -2.57 27.23 7.22
N PRO A 143 -2.72 28.54 6.92
CA PRO A 143 -3.74 29.38 7.56
C PRO A 143 -5.17 28.90 7.26
N ASN A 144 -5.36 28.26 6.10
CA ASN A 144 -6.62 27.72 5.64
C ASN A 144 -6.65 26.20 5.84
N GLU A 145 -6.12 25.70 6.98
CA GLU A 145 -6.17 24.28 7.28
C GLU A 145 -7.62 23.83 7.53
N PRO A 146 -8.07 22.69 6.98
CA PRO A 146 -9.38 22.15 7.29
C PRO A 146 -9.53 21.89 8.79
N THR A 147 -10.78 21.86 9.27
CA THR A 147 -11.09 21.49 10.65
C THR A 147 -10.53 20.09 10.98
N LYS A 148 -10.34 19.81 12.27
CA LYS A 148 -9.69 18.56 12.71
C LYS A 148 -10.44 17.30 12.25
N LEU A 149 -11.77 17.34 12.26
CA LEU A 149 -12.63 16.20 11.95
C LEU A 149 -12.39 15.59 10.56
N PRO A 150 -12.50 16.32 9.43
CA PRO A 150 -12.26 15.75 8.10
C PRO A 150 -10.84 15.20 7.92
N ARG A 151 -9.86 15.76 8.61
CA ARG A 151 -8.46 15.28 8.57
C ARG A 151 -8.31 13.93 9.27
N VAL A 152 -8.96 13.77 10.42
CA VAL A 152 -8.98 12.49 11.16
C VAL A 152 -9.76 11.45 10.39
N LEU A 153 -10.92 11.80 9.84
CA LEU A 153 -11.72 10.89 9.01
C LEU A 153 -10.96 10.45 7.76
N ALA A 154 -10.23 11.35 7.09
CA ALA A 154 -9.39 10.99 5.95
C ALA A 154 -8.29 9.99 6.34
N LEU A 155 -7.62 10.20 7.47
CA LEU A 155 -6.59 9.27 7.95
C LEU A 155 -7.17 7.89 8.29
N ILE A 156 -8.29 7.85 8.99
CA ILE A 156 -9.01 6.60 9.31
C ILE A 156 -9.47 5.91 8.02
N GLY A 157 -10.04 6.67 7.08
CA GLY A 157 -10.51 6.15 5.79
C GLY A 157 -9.38 5.51 4.97
N VAL A 158 -8.20 6.15 4.91
CA VAL A 158 -7.01 5.56 4.28
C VAL A 158 -6.60 4.26 4.97
N GLY A 159 -6.60 4.23 6.30
CA GLY A 159 -6.28 3.02 7.07
C GLY A 159 -7.25 1.88 6.79
N ILE A 160 -8.56 2.14 6.85
CA ILE A 160 -9.60 1.15 6.54
C ILE A 160 -9.46 0.66 5.10
N ALA A 161 -9.29 1.58 4.14
CA ALA A 161 -9.12 1.21 2.73
C ALA A 161 -7.90 0.31 2.51
N PHE A 162 -6.77 0.59 3.19
CA PHE A 162 -5.59 -0.26 3.17
C PHE A 162 -5.88 -1.67 3.69
N PHE A 163 -6.48 -1.79 4.89
CA PHE A 163 -6.78 -3.10 5.48
C PHE A 163 -7.77 -3.91 4.64
N VAL A 164 -8.84 -3.26 4.15
CA VAL A 164 -9.83 -3.89 3.27
C VAL A 164 -9.15 -4.37 1.98
N PHE A 165 -8.33 -3.53 1.34
CA PHE A 165 -7.63 -3.89 0.12
C PHE A 165 -6.69 -5.09 0.32
N VAL A 166 -5.88 -5.08 1.39
CA VAL A 166 -4.97 -6.19 1.70
C VAL A 166 -5.74 -7.48 1.97
N PHE A 167 -6.82 -7.40 2.75
CA PHE A 167 -7.67 -8.55 3.05
C PHE A 167 -8.26 -9.18 1.78
N PHE A 168 -8.87 -8.36 0.91
CA PHE A 168 -9.48 -8.86 -0.32
C PHE A 168 -8.45 -9.35 -1.33
N THR A 169 -7.34 -8.66 -1.51
CA THR A 169 -6.31 -9.09 -2.48
C THR A 169 -5.60 -10.35 -2.04
N ALA A 170 -5.25 -10.49 -0.76
CA ALA A 170 -4.64 -11.71 -0.24
C ALA A 170 -5.59 -12.90 -0.34
N GLY A 171 -6.86 -12.75 0.06
CA GLY A 171 -7.86 -13.82 -0.06
C GLY A 171 -8.11 -14.22 -1.50
N ASN A 172 -8.24 -13.23 -2.39
CA ASN A 172 -8.42 -13.50 -3.82
C ASN A 172 -7.19 -14.19 -4.44
N ALA A 173 -5.97 -13.78 -4.08
CA ALA A 173 -4.75 -14.42 -4.56
C ALA A 173 -4.66 -15.88 -4.11
N MET A 174 -4.93 -16.15 -2.82
CA MET A 174 -4.93 -17.51 -2.28
C MET A 174 -5.98 -18.38 -2.99
N LYS A 175 -7.21 -17.88 -3.16
CA LYS A 175 -8.30 -18.64 -3.81
C LYS A 175 -8.08 -18.91 -5.29
N ASN A 176 -7.27 -18.09 -5.96
CA ASN A 176 -6.95 -18.29 -7.38
C ASN A 176 -5.66 -19.09 -7.60
N SER A 177 -4.94 -19.43 -6.53
CA SER A 177 -3.76 -20.31 -6.63
C SER A 177 -4.14 -21.72 -7.09
N ASP A 178 -3.27 -22.35 -7.86
CA ASP A 178 -3.49 -23.72 -8.33
C ASP A 178 -3.57 -24.73 -7.17
N ALA A 179 -2.79 -24.52 -6.11
CA ALA A 179 -2.84 -25.34 -4.90
C ALA A 179 -4.23 -25.30 -4.24
N TYR A 180 -4.84 -24.10 -4.14
CA TYR A 180 -6.16 -23.94 -3.55
C TYR A 180 -7.24 -24.61 -4.40
N LYS A 181 -7.16 -24.50 -5.74
CA LYS A 181 -8.11 -25.15 -6.66
C LYS A 181 -8.09 -26.68 -6.48
N VAL A 182 -6.90 -27.27 -6.34
CA VAL A 182 -6.77 -28.71 -6.04
C VAL A 182 -7.35 -29.02 -4.67
N ALA A 183 -7.03 -28.24 -3.63
CA ALA A 183 -7.58 -28.42 -2.29
C ALA A 183 -9.12 -28.46 -2.29
N THR A 184 -9.78 -27.52 -2.98
CA THR A 184 -11.24 -27.49 -3.07
C THR A 184 -11.81 -28.66 -3.86
N LYS A 185 -11.13 -29.11 -4.93
CA LYS A 185 -11.56 -30.28 -5.70
C LYS A 185 -11.53 -31.55 -4.86
N GLU A 186 -10.50 -31.72 -4.04
CA GLU A 186 -10.35 -32.86 -3.12
C GLU A 186 -11.41 -32.82 -2.00
N ILE A 187 -11.75 -31.62 -1.51
CA ILE A 187 -12.85 -31.44 -0.55
C ILE A 187 -14.20 -31.84 -1.17
N GLU A 188 -14.44 -31.47 -2.42
CA GLU A 188 -15.70 -31.72 -3.14
C GLU A 188 -15.98 -33.20 -3.41
N ILE A 189 -14.96 -34.06 -3.41
CA ILE A 189 -15.10 -35.51 -3.60
C ILE A 189 -15.09 -36.29 -2.27
N ASN A 190 -14.75 -35.64 -1.15
CA ASN A 190 -14.69 -36.28 0.15
C ASN A 190 -16.11 -36.57 0.69
N LYS A 191 -16.50 -37.85 0.66
CA LYS A 191 -17.84 -38.30 1.07
C LYS A 191 -18.19 -37.94 2.51
N GLU A 192 -17.21 -37.95 3.42
CA GLU A 192 -17.47 -37.61 4.82
C GLU A 192 -17.80 -36.13 4.99
N ILE A 193 -17.04 -35.25 4.33
CA ILE A 193 -17.29 -33.81 4.35
C ILE A 193 -18.66 -33.52 3.73
N ILE A 194 -19.01 -34.14 2.60
CA ILE A 194 -20.32 -33.97 1.94
C ILE A 194 -21.46 -34.43 2.86
N ALA A 195 -21.33 -35.61 3.47
CA ALA A 195 -22.36 -36.15 4.36
C ALA A 195 -22.59 -35.25 5.58
N GLU A 196 -21.50 -34.74 6.16
CA GLU A 196 -21.51 -33.94 7.37
C GLU A 196 -21.98 -32.49 7.14
N THR A 197 -21.57 -31.87 6.03
CA THR A 197 -22.05 -30.55 5.60
C THR A 197 -23.45 -30.60 5.00
N GLY A 198 -23.92 -31.77 4.58
CA GLY A 198 -25.17 -31.95 3.84
C GLY A 198 -25.11 -31.40 2.41
N GLY A 199 -23.91 -31.31 1.83
CA GLY A 199 -23.62 -30.64 0.56
C GLY A 199 -22.97 -29.27 0.75
N ILE A 200 -22.13 -28.89 -0.19
CA ILE A 200 -21.28 -27.70 -0.16
C ILE A 200 -21.97 -26.55 -0.91
N LYS A 201 -22.19 -25.42 -0.24
CA LYS A 201 -22.68 -24.16 -0.83
C LYS A 201 -21.56 -23.31 -1.39
N GLY A 202 -20.35 -23.45 -0.84
CA GLY A 202 -19.18 -22.70 -1.24
C GLY A 202 -18.12 -22.67 -0.14
N TYR A 203 -17.23 -21.69 -0.22
CA TYR A 203 -16.09 -21.55 0.67
C TYR A 203 -16.03 -20.14 1.27
N GLY A 204 -15.39 -20.01 2.42
CA GLY A 204 -15.09 -18.74 3.07
C GLY A 204 -14.37 -17.75 2.14
N MET A 205 -14.41 -16.47 2.52
CA MET A 205 -13.77 -15.41 1.75
C MET A 205 -12.24 -15.44 1.85
N MET A 206 -11.70 -15.92 2.96
CA MET A 206 -10.27 -15.91 3.26
C MET A 206 -9.85 -17.28 3.79
N PRO A 207 -9.15 -18.11 2.99
CA PRO A 207 -8.42 -19.25 3.53
C PRO A 207 -7.18 -18.76 4.30
N THR A 208 -6.83 -19.46 5.37
CA THR A 208 -5.59 -19.23 6.12
C THR A 208 -4.57 -20.31 5.78
N GLY A 209 -3.28 -20.02 6.00
CA GLY A 209 -2.20 -20.97 5.74
C GLY A 209 -1.09 -20.38 4.89
N ASN A 210 -0.36 -21.23 4.18
CA ASN A 210 0.79 -20.86 3.38
C ASN A 210 0.86 -21.66 2.08
N VAL A 211 1.46 -21.04 1.06
CA VAL A 211 1.87 -21.70 -0.17
C VAL A 211 3.32 -21.30 -0.41
N SER A 212 4.19 -22.28 -0.59
CA SER A 212 5.60 -22.09 -0.86
C SER A 212 5.97 -22.88 -2.10
N ILE A 213 6.66 -22.25 -3.04
CA ILE A 213 7.17 -22.88 -4.26
C ILE A 213 8.63 -22.50 -4.41
N SER A 214 9.52 -23.49 -4.47
CA SER A 214 10.96 -23.31 -4.64
C SER A 214 11.49 -24.40 -5.58
N ASN A 215 12.19 -23.99 -6.65
CA ASN A 215 12.73 -24.92 -7.66
C ASN A 215 11.67 -25.89 -8.20
N GLU A 216 10.47 -25.38 -8.51
CA GLU A 216 9.29 -26.14 -8.97
C GLU A 216 8.67 -27.11 -7.95
N GLN A 217 9.37 -27.40 -6.85
CA GLN A 217 8.81 -28.12 -5.72
C GLN A 217 7.92 -27.18 -4.90
N GLY A 218 6.74 -27.65 -4.48
CA GLY A 218 5.78 -26.84 -3.76
C GLY A 218 5.24 -27.53 -2.51
N GLN A 219 4.97 -26.75 -1.47
CA GLN A 219 4.23 -27.16 -0.30
C GLN A 219 3.14 -26.14 -0.02
N ALA A 220 1.92 -26.61 0.23
CA ALA A 220 0.79 -25.76 0.56
C ALA A 220 0.03 -26.34 1.74
N GLN A 221 -0.24 -25.49 2.71
CA GLN A 221 -1.10 -25.80 3.84
C GLN A 221 -2.24 -24.79 3.84
N PHE A 222 -3.48 -25.27 3.83
CA PHE A 222 -4.66 -24.43 3.90
C PHE A 222 -5.55 -24.85 5.06
N GLU A 223 -6.13 -23.87 5.74
CA GLU A 223 -7.33 -24.04 6.55
C GLU A 223 -8.48 -23.32 5.82
N ILE A 224 -9.43 -24.12 5.36
CA ILE A 224 -10.50 -23.71 4.46
C ILE A 224 -11.83 -23.85 5.17
N LYS A 225 -12.55 -22.73 5.33
CA LYS A 225 -13.94 -22.77 5.80
C LYS A 225 -14.86 -23.23 4.68
N VAL A 226 -15.41 -24.43 4.80
CA VAL A 226 -16.42 -25.02 3.91
C VAL A 226 -17.80 -24.64 4.40
N LEU A 227 -18.60 -23.99 3.54
CA LEU A 227 -19.95 -23.55 3.86
C LEU A 227 -20.95 -24.63 3.43
N GLY A 228 -21.66 -25.20 4.40
CA GLY A 228 -22.55 -26.35 4.16
C GLY A 228 -24.04 -26.02 4.10
N ASN A 229 -24.83 -26.98 3.65
CA ASN A 229 -26.29 -26.93 3.75
C ASN A 229 -26.78 -27.06 5.19
N LYS A 230 -26.18 -27.98 5.96
CA LYS A 230 -26.51 -28.30 7.35
C LYS A 230 -25.63 -27.56 8.35
N LYS A 231 -24.31 -27.62 8.17
CA LYS A 231 -23.33 -26.92 9.01
C LYS A 231 -22.06 -26.59 8.23
N ASP A 232 -21.38 -25.55 8.68
CA ASP A 232 -20.05 -25.19 8.20
C ASP A 232 -18.98 -26.07 8.85
N LEU A 233 -17.89 -26.33 8.14
CA LEU A 233 -16.71 -27.05 8.63
C LEU A 233 -15.43 -26.27 8.30
N ASN A 234 -14.41 -26.38 9.15
CA ASN A 234 -13.06 -25.93 8.81
C ASN A 234 -12.26 -27.17 8.42
N VAL A 235 -11.69 -27.17 7.21
CA VAL A 235 -10.93 -28.30 6.69
C VAL A 235 -9.48 -27.87 6.50
N SER A 236 -8.58 -28.57 7.16
CA SER A 236 -7.14 -28.46 6.96
C SER A 236 -6.71 -29.35 5.81
N VAL A 237 -5.99 -28.80 4.84
CA VAL A 237 -5.50 -29.50 3.65
C VAL A 237 -4.01 -29.25 3.50
N TYR A 238 -3.24 -30.32 3.37
CA TYR A 238 -1.82 -30.28 3.06
C TYR A 238 -1.57 -30.89 1.68
N LEU A 239 -0.90 -30.13 0.83
CA LEU A 239 -0.56 -30.51 -0.53
C LEU A 239 0.93 -30.36 -0.78
N GLU A 240 1.45 -31.24 -1.63
CA GLU A 240 2.80 -31.15 -2.16
C GLU A 240 2.77 -31.16 -3.69
N LYS A 241 3.80 -30.55 -4.28
CA LYS A 241 4.03 -30.53 -5.72
C LYS A 241 5.47 -30.96 -5.97
N GLU A 242 5.62 -32.04 -6.74
CA GLU A 242 6.92 -32.48 -7.24
C GLU A 242 7.36 -31.62 -8.44
N PRO A 243 8.68 -31.54 -8.73
CA PRO A 243 9.18 -30.87 -9.93
C PRO A 243 8.51 -31.40 -11.20
N ASN A 244 8.10 -30.50 -12.10
CA ASN A 244 7.28 -30.82 -13.28
C ASN A 244 5.96 -31.59 -13.02
N GLY A 245 5.51 -31.70 -11.77
CA GLY A 245 4.29 -32.37 -11.36
C GLY A 245 3.11 -31.41 -11.14
N GLU A 246 1.94 -32.00 -10.90
CA GLU A 246 0.76 -31.27 -10.40
C GLU A 246 0.71 -31.30 -8.86
N TRP A 247 -0.02 -30.37 -8.27
CA TRP A 247 -0.31 -30.39 -6.84
C TRP A 247 -1.10 -31.66 -6.47
N LYS A 248 -0.69 -32.33 -5.39
CA LYS A 248 -1.33 -33.55 -4.89
C LYS A 248 -1.66 -33.40 -3.42
N LEU A 249 -2.81 -33.94 -3.03
CA LEU A 249 -3.21 -34.06 -1.64
C LEU A 249 -2.31 -35.06 -0.91
N ILE A 250 -1.72 -34.63 0.20
CA ILE A 250 -0.97 -35.49 1.11
C ILE A 250 -1.80 -35.80 2.36
N GLU A 251 -2.45 -34.79 2.92
CA GLU A 251 -3.24 -34.94 4.15
C GLU A 251 -4.46 -34.03 4.15
N MET A 252 -5.57 -34.52 4.70
CA MET A 252 -6.80 -33.75 4.91
C MET A 252 -7.38 -34.07 6.29
N GLN A 253 -7.67 -33.02 7.06
CA GLN A 253 -8.27 -33.11 8.40
C GLN A 253 -9.46 -32.13 8.51
N LYS A 254 -10.44 -32.44 9.35
CA LYS A 254 -11.67 -31.65 9.57
C LYS A 254 -11.98 -31.49 11.05
#